data_AF-A0A7X5TT86-F1
#
_entry.id   AF-A0A7X5TT86-F1
#
_cell.length_a   1.000
_cell.length_b   1.000
_cell.length_c   1.000
_cell.angle_alpha   90.00
_cell.angle_beta   90.00
_cell.angle_gamma   90.00
#
_symmetry.space_group_name_H-M   'P 1'
#
loop_
_entity.id
_entity.type
_entity.pdbx_description
1 polymer ?
#
loop_
_entity_poly.entity_id
_entity_poly.type
_entity_poly.pdbx_seq_one_letter_code
_entity_poly.pdbx_strand_id
1 'polypeptide(L)'
;MTAAKRAGFVVTAVLGVSLLAGCADMPVPAAEQTSAPSPSGDRVLVIGHLADPATAAATAAGSELALADIRLSGAAQPVDSVRLEHRGALPTATVVDELAYFSSLPADVVISTPQIVAKQAGEAAVVQLPESSEAPEEAFVQRLRTIDPSAADATGAAEAYDATIIVALAALAANDDGAASLRSTFASVIDGDVVCSSYGECATALADKKTVRYQALRSGWSVSDDGQLNVAAAKN
;
A
#
# COMPACT_ATOMS: atom_id res chain seq x y z
N MET A 1 -12.73 -50.09 51.93
CA MET A 1 -12.52 -51.51 52.30
C MET A 1 -13.85 -52.23 52.19
N THR A 2 -13.82 -53.52 51.78
CA THR A 2 -14.89 -54.46 51.38
C THR A 2 -15.60 -54.18 50.04
N ALA A 3 -15.96 -55.14 49.19
CA ALA A 3 -15.39 -56.43 48.79
C ALA A 3 -16.17 -56.88 47.52
N ALA A 4 -15.44 -57.45 46.55
CA ALA A 4 -15.81 -58.45 45.53
C ALA A 4 -17.29 -58.68 45.10
N LYS A 5 -17.51 -58.76 43.78
CA LYS A 5 -17.98 -60.00 43.12
C LYS A 5 -17.85 -59.95 41.60
N ARG A 6 -17.11 -60.92 41.05
CA ARG A 6 -17.18 -61.34 39.64
C ARG A 6 -18.46 -62.16 39.44
N ALA A 7 -19.22 -61.86 38.40
CA ALA A 7 -20.20 -62.80 37.83
C ALA A 7 -20.13 -62.67 36.31
N GLY A 8 -19.76 -63.78 35.67
CA GLY A 8 -19.70 -63.87 34.21
C GLY A 8 -21.10 -63.94 33.62
N PHE A 9 -21.22 -63.49 32.38
CA PHE A 9 -22.30 -63.91 31.50
C PHE A 9 -21.75 -64.01 30.08
N VAL A 10 -21.71 -65.24 29.58
CA VAL A 10 -21.45 -65.59 28.19
C VAL A 10 -22.78 -65.46 27.46
N VAL A 11 -22.87 -64.58 26.46
CA VAL A 11 -23.95 -64.61 25.46
C VAL A 11 -23.35 -64.41 24.08
N THR A 12 -23.15 -65.56 23.45
CA THR A 12 -23.52 -65.91 22.07
C THR A 12 -23.56 -64.78 21.04
N ALA A 13 -22.60 -64.84 20.11
CA ALA A 13 -22.55 -64.06 18.89
C ALA A 13 -23.76 -64.33 18.00
N VAL A 14 -24.52 -63.28 17.67
CA VAL A 14 -25.47 -63.26 16.56
C VAL A 14 -24.80 -62.52 15.41
N LEU A 15 -24.47 -63.27 14.35
CA LEU A 15 -24.04 -62.74 13.06
C LEU A 15 -25.21 -62.01 12.39
N GLY A 16 -25.30 -60.70 12.60
CA GLY A 16 -26.18 -59.80 11.86
C GLY A 16 -25.47 -59.28 10.61
N VAL A 17 -25.78 -59.85 9.46
CA VAL A 17 -25.41 -59.30 8.15
C VAL A 17 -26.21 -58.01 7.94
N SER A 18 -25.53 -56.86 8.04
CA SER A 18 -26.10 -55.56 7.69
C SER A 18 -25.58 -55.17 6.30
N LEU A 19 -26.48 -55.17 5.31
CA LEU A 19 -26.25 -54.61 3.99
C LEU A 19 -26.19 -53.08 4.12
N LEU A 20 -24.98 -52.51 4.12
CA LEU A 20 -24.75 -51.08 3.97
C LEU A 20 -25.07 -50.69 2.52
N ALA A 21 -26.19 -49.99 2.35
CA ALA A 21 -26.51 -49.28 1.12
C ALA A 21 -25.41 -48.23 0.86
N GLY A 22 -24.83 -48.26 -0.34
CA GLY A 22 -23.80 -47.33 -0.77
C GLY A 22 -24.35 -45.90 -0.90
N CYS A 23 -23.77 -44.97 -0.13
CA CYS A 23 -23.79 -43.57 -0.50
C CYS A 23 -22.80 -43.42 -1.66
N ALA A 24 -23.30 -43.17 -2.87
CA ALA A 24 -22.48 -42.72 -3.97
C ALA A 24 -21.96 -41.31 -3.63
N ASP A 25 -20.64 -41.17 -3.52
CA ASP A 25 -19.94 -39.89 -3.58
C ASP A 25 -20.37 -39.16 -4.86
N MET A 26 -21.17 -38.10 -4.71
CA MET A 26 -21.36 -37.17 -5.82
C MET A 26 -20.06 -36.37 -5.98
N PRO A 27 -19.43 -36.34 -7.16
CA PRO A 27 -18.30 -35.46 -7.39
C PRO A 27 -18.80 -34.02 -7.26
N VAL A 28 -18.38 -33.33 -6.19
CA VAL A 28 -18.51 -31.88 -6.09
C VAL A 28 -17.81 -31.31 -7.32
N PRO A 29 -18.47 -30.51 -8.18
CA PRO A 29 -17.78 -29.85 -9.26
C PRO A 29 -16.70 -28.99 -8.64
N ALA A 30 -15.44 -29.31 -8.93
CA ALA A 30 -14.32 -28.50 -8.53
C ALA A 30 -14.61 -27.09 -9.06
N ALA A 31 -14.82 -26.15 -8.14
CA ALA A 31 -14.86 -24.75 -8.50
C ALA A 31 -13.54 -24.47 -9.21
N GLU A 32 -13.62 -24.15 -10.51
CA GLU A 32 -12.49 -23.59 -11.24
C GLU A 32 -12.02 -22.38 -10.44
N GLN A 33 -10.90 -22.55 -9.75
CA GLN A 33 -10.20 -21.43 -9.15
C GLN A 33 -9.70 -20.63 -10.34
N THR A 34 -10.47 -19.60 -10.73
CA THR A 34 -9.98 -18.56 -11.63
C THR A 34 -8.68 -18.08 -11.03
N SER A 35 -7.57 -18.45 -11.66
CA SER A 35 -6.25 -18.03 -11.24
C SER A 35 -6.28 -16.51 -11.17
N ALA A 36 -5.95 -15.96 -10.01
CA ALA A 36 -5.75 -14.53 -9.89
C ALA A 36 -4.74 -14.11 -10.99
N PRO A 37 -4.93 -12.94 -11.62
CA PRO A 37 -3.95 -12.44 -12.56
C PRO A 37 -2.56 -12.47 -11.91
N SER A 38 -1.55 -12.87 -12.67
CA SER A 38 -0.18 -12.87 -12.16
C SER A 38 0.21 -11.46 -11.71
N PRO A 39 0.94 -11.30 -10.59
CA PRO A 39 1.48 -10.00 -10.19
C PRO A 39 2.22 -9.37 -11.36
N SER A 40 1.94 -8.10 -11.62
CA SER A 40 2.54 -7.34 -12.71
C SER A 40 3.89 -6.73 -12.32
N GLY A 41 4.17 -6.61 -11.02
CA GLY A 41 5.45 -6.14 -10.49
C GLY A 41 6.36 -7.25 -9.97
N ASP A 42 7.46 -6.84 -9.34
CA ASP A 42 8.58 -7.70 -8.94
C ASP A 42 8.66 -7.96 -7.42
N ARG A 43 7.65 -7.52 -6.67
CA ARG A 43 7.54 -7.61 -5.20
C ARG A 43 8.53 -6.71 -4.44
N VAL A 44 9.16 -5.76 -5.12
CA VAL A 44 9.93 -4.68 -4.52
C VAL A 44 9.31 -3.33 -4.92
N LEU A 45 8.51 -2.75 -4.02
CA LEU A 45 7.89 -1.45 -4.26
C LEU A 45 8.95 -0.35 -4.18
N VAL A 46 9.33 0.21 -5.33
CA VAL A 46 10.27 1.31 -5.46
C VAL A 46 9.52 2.62 -5.68
N ILE A 47 9.62 3.51 -4.71
CA ILE A 47 9.00 4.85 -4.73
C ILE A 47 10.08 5.89 -5.00
N GLY A 48 10.06 6.44 -6.21
CA GLY A 48 10.94 7.54 -6.62
C GLY A 48 10.41 8.90 -6.16
N HIS A 49 11.29 9.78 -5.70
CA HIS A 49 10.95 11.18 -5.41
C HIS A 49 11.58 12.15 -6.39
N LEU A 50 10.76 13.08 -6.85
CA LEU A 50 11.11 14.20 -7.70
C LEU A 50 10.53 15.49 -7.17
N ALA A 51 11.41 16.34 -6.65
CA ALA A 51 11.00 17.60 -6.08
C ALA A 51 11.96 18.72 -6.50
N ASP A 52 11.44 19.94 -6.47
CA ASP A 52 12.23 21.15 -6.64
C ASP A 52 13.34 21.22 -5.58
N PRO A 53 14.52 21.79 -5.90
CA PRO A 53 15.56 22.04 -4.92
C PRO A 53 15.14 22.67 -3.60
N ALA A 54 14.15 23.55 -3.61
CA ALA A 54 13.65 24.17 -2.39
C ALA A 54 12.94 23.18 -1.46
N THR A 55 12.28 22.15 -2.00
CA THR A 55 11.41 21.24 -1.21
C THR A 55 11.92 19.79 -1.16
N ALA A 56 13.00 19.46 -1.88
CA ALA A 56 13.48 18.09 -2.00
C ALA A 56 13.85 17.42 -0.66
N ALA A 57 14.46 18.16 0.26
CA ALA A 57 14.79 17.62 1.59
C ALA A 57 13.53 17.34 2.42
N ALA A 58 12.59 18.29 2.45
CA ALA A 58 11.35 18.18 3.21
C ALA A 58 10.47 17.03 2.71
N THR A 59 10.29 16.93 1.39
CA THR A 59 9.52 15.85 0.75
C THR A 59 10.18 14.48 0.96
N ALA A 60 11.51 14.39 0.84
CA ALA A 60 12.23 13.15 1.16
C ALA A 60 12.02 12.73 2.62
N ALA A 61 12.21 13.64 3.58
CA ALA A 61 12.01 13.38 5.00
C ALA A 61 10.57 12.94 5.31
N GLY A 62 9.57 13.52 4.64
CA GLY A 62 8.16 13.12 4.77
C GLY A 62 7.93 11.66 4.38
N SER A 63 8.51 11.24 3.26
CA SER A 63 8.40 9.87 2.77
C SER A 63 9.21 8.86 3.57
N GLU A 64 10.39 9.26 4.04
CA GLU A 64 11.18 8.46 4.98
C GLU A 64 10.44 8.25 6.30
N LEU A 65 9.75 9.28 6.81
CA LEU A 65 8.88 9.15 7.98
C LEU A 65 7.74 8.16 7.73
N ALA A 66 7.07 8.25 6.58
CA ALA A 66 6.00 7.31 6.20
C ALA A 66 6.51 5.87 6.13
N LEU A 67 7.69 5.65 5.53
CA LEU A 67 8.31 4.34 5.46
C LEU A 67 8.71 3.81 6.85
N ALA A 68 9.18 4.68 7.74
CA ALA A 68 9.42 4.32 9.14
C ALA A 68 8.13 3.84 9.81
N ASP A 69 7.01 4.55 9.63
CA ASP A 69 5.72 4.16 10.22
C ASP A 69 5.16 2.86 9.62
N ILE A 70 5.30 2.64 8.31
CA ILE A 70 4.94 1.37 7.65
C ILE A 70 5.71 0.21 8.30
N ARG A 71 7.03 0.37 8.50
CA ARG A 71 7.89 -0.65 9.10
C ARG A 71 7.58 -0.88 10.58
N LEU A 72 7.29 0.19 11.32
CA LEU A 72 6.97 0.13 12.75
C LEU A 72 5.55 -0.40 13.03
N SER A 73 4.64 -0.36 12.05
CA SER A 73 3.25 -0.80 12.22
C SER A 73 3.10 -2.26 12.64
N GLY A 74 4.08 -3.12 12.31
CA GLY A 74 3.99 -4.57 12.49
C GLY A 74 2.90 -5.24 11.63
N ALA A 75 2.23 -4.48 10.75
CA ALA A 75 1.20 -4.99 9.86
C ALA A 75 1.81 -5.66 8.62
N ALA A 76 0.94 -6.33 7.83
CA ALA A 76 1.34 -6.91 6.55
C ALA A 76 2.04 -5.87 5.67
N GLN A 77 3.20 -6.25 5.13
CA GLN A 77 3.92 -5.42 4.19
C GLN A 77 3.24 -5.46 2.82
N PRO A 78 3.29 -4.36 2.05
CA PRO A 78 2.57 -4.29 0.79
C PRO A 78 3.10 -5.29 -0.24
N VAL A 79 4.42 -5.52 -0.20
CA VAL A 79 5.18 -6.49 -0.96
C VAL A 79 6.38 -6.95 -0.12
N ASP A 80 7.35 -7.66 -0.68
CA ASP A 80 8.49 -8.20 0.10
C ASP A 80 9.38 -7.09 0.66
N SER A 81 9.51 -5.96 -0.04
CA SER A 81 10.22 -4.78 0.48
C SER A 81 9.75 -3.46 -0.14
N VAL A 82 9.84 -2.38 0.63
CA VAL A 82 9.60 -1.01 0.15
C VAL A 82 10.91 -0.23 0.17
N ARG A 83 11.26 0.38 -0.96
CA ARG A 83 12.46 1.20 -1.16
C ARG A 83 12.08 2.62 -1.58
N LEU A 84 12.73 3.59 -0.97
CA LEU A 84 12.67 4.98 -1.41
C LEU A 84 13.93 5.30 -2.20
N GLU A 85 13.74 5.92 -3.36
CA GLU A 85 14.83 6.46 -4.16
C GLU A 85 14.65 7.97 -4.24
N HIS A 86 15.37 8.69 -3.37
CA HIS A 86 15.39 10.15 -3.37
C HIS A 86 16.43 10.66 -4.35
N ARG A 87 16.01 11.45 -5.35
CA ARG A 87 16.93 12.26 -6.14
C ARG A 87 16.69 13.73 -5.81
N GLY A 88 17.74 14.41 -5.36
CA GLY A 88 17.69 15.85 -5.21
C GLY A 88 17.49 16.53 -6.56
N ALA A 89 16.51 17.43 -6.63
CA ALA A 89 16.78 18.82 -6.95
C ALA A 89 17.76 19.08 -8.10
N LEU A 90 17.44 18.61 -9.31
CA LEU A 90 18.27 18.96 -10.46
C LEU A 90 17.94 20.41 -10.88
N PRO A 91 18.94 21.20 -11.29
CA PRO A 91 18.68 22.55 -11.78
C PRO A 91 17.70 22.50 -12.95
N THR A 92 16.79 23.47 -13.02
CA THR A 92 15.69 23.66 -13.99
C THR A 92 16.08 23.57 -15.48
N ALA A 93 17.37 23.40 -15.81
CA ALA A 93 17.91 23.46 -17.16
C ALA A 93 17.76 22.18 -18.00
N THR A 94 17.34 21.03 -17.46
CA THR A 94 17.23 19.80 -18.28
C THR A 94 16.07 18.88 -17.89
N VAL A 95 14.84 19.36 -18.06
CA VAL A 95 13.61 18.53 -18.02
C VAL A 95 13.71 17.30 -18.95
N VAL A 96 14.54 17.37 -20.01
CA VAL A 96 14.82 16.26 -20.94
C VAL A 96 15.74 15.18 -20.34
N ASP A 97 16.72 15.55 -19.50
CA ASP A 97 17.56 14.59 -18.76
C ASP A 97 16.79 13.93 -17.61
N GLU A 98 15.81 14.64 -17.03
CA GLU A 98 14.94 14.05 -16.01
C GLU A 98 14.04 12.96 -16.59
N LEU A 99 13.38 13.21 -17.72
CA LEU A 99 12.59 12.19 -18.41
C LEU A 99 13.44 10.96 -18.77
N ALA A 100 14.64 11.16 -19.31
CA ALA A 100 15.57 10.07 -19.63
C ALA A 100 16.03 9.29 -18.38
N TYR A 101 16.19 9.97 -17.24
CA TYR A 101 16.49 9.33 -15.97
C TYR A 101 15.33 8.50 -15.43
N PHE A 102 14.09 9.02 -15.43
CA PHE A 102 12.94 8.26 -14.94
C PHE A 102 12.57 7.10 -15.86
N SER A 103 12.73 7.25 -17.17
CA SER A 103 12.62 6.11 -18.10
C SER A 103 13.71 5.05 -17.89
N SER A 104 14.79 5.36 -17.14
CA SER A 104 15.86 4.41 -16.78
C SER A 104 15.75 3.90 -15.34
N LEU A 105 14.80 4.40 -14.55
CA LEU A 105 14.62 4.00 -13.17
C LEU A 105 13.67 2.79 -13.09
N PRO A 106 14.00 1.78 -12.26
CA PRO A 106 13.07 0.71 -11.91
C PRO A 106 12.10 1.20 -10.82
N ALA A 107 11.51 2.39 -10.99
CA ALA A 107 10.54 2.91 -10.03
C ALA A 107 9.13 2.47 -10.45
N ASP A 108 8.40 1.83 -9.54
CA ASP A 108 7.00 1.47 -9.78
C ASP A 108 6.09 2.69 -9.70
N VAL A 109 6.47 3.64 -8.85
CA VAL A 109 5.77 4.91 -8.69
C VAL A 109 6.76 6.05 -8.55
N VAL A 110 6.37 7.21 -9.07
CA VAL A 110 7.11 8.46 -8.93
C VAL A 110 6.21 9.51 -8.27
N ILE A 111 6.64 10.02 -7.11
CA ILE A 111 6.04 11.18 -6.46
C ILE A 111 6.72 12.43 -7.00
N SER A 112 5.96 13.30 -7.68
CA SER A 112 6.52 14.44 -8.43
C SER A 112 5.65 15.69 -8.40
N THR A 113 6.25 16.85 -8.65
CA THR A 113 5.54 18.12 -8.87
C THR A 113 5.03 18.24 -10.32
N PRO A 114 4.00 19.06 -10.60
CA PRO A 114 3.25 19.04 -11.88
C PRO A 114 4.10 19.33 -13.11
N GLN A 115 5.18 20.08 -12.94
CA GLN A 115 6.05 20.55 -14.01
C GLN A 115 6.84 19.41 -14.69
N ILE A 116 6.98 18.28 -14.01
CA ILE A 116 7.72 17.10 -14.46
C ILE A 116 6.77 16.01 -14.99
N VAL A 117 5.55 15.92 -14.45
CA VAL A 117 4.54 14.90 -14.81
C VAL A 117 4.02 15.04 -16.24
N ALA A 118 3.92 16.26 -16.77
CA ALA A 118 3.28 16.56 -18.06
C ALA A 118 3.93 15.92 -19.31
N LYS A 119 5.02 15.15 -19.17
CA LYS A 119 5.71 14.46 -20.27
C LYS A 119 5.99 12.97 -20.03
N GLN A 120 5.59 12.42 -18.88
CA GLN A 120 5.72 10.99 -18.57
C GLN A 120 4.51 10.24 -19.15
N ALA A 121 4.67 9.65 -20.34
CA ALA A 121 3.86 8.51 -20.77
C ALA A 121 4.72 7.26 -20.52
N GLY A 122 4.55 6.62 -19.36
CA GLY A 122 5.52 5.66 -18.88
C GLY A 122 4.94 4.52 -18.05
N GLU A 123 5.81 3.52 -17.87
CA GLU A 123 5.58 2.24 -17.20
C GLU A 123 5.21 2.42 -15.72
N ALA A 124 5.69 3.47 -15.05
CA ALA A 124 5.43 3.80 -13.65
C ALA A 124 4.02 4.41 -13.40
N ALA A 125 3.57 4.34 -12.15
CA ALA A 125 2.49 5.16 -11.63
C ALA A 125 3.05 6.53 -11.22
N VAL A 126 2.20 7.54 -11.20
CA VAL A 126 2.57 8.90 -10.83
C VAL A 126 1.67 9.37 -9.71
N VAL A 127 2.29 9.99 -8.71
CA VAL A 127 1.61 10.78 -7.69
C VAL A 127 2.00 12.24 -7.85
N GLN A 128 1.04 13.08 -8.22
CA GLN A 128 1.26 14.49 -8.43
C GLN A 128 1.04 15.28 -7.14
N LEU A 129 2.11 15.89 -6.64
CA LEU A 129 2.07 16.84 -5.55
C LEU A 129 1.74 18.24 -6.09
N PRO A 130 1.17 19.14 -5.27
CA PRO A 130 0.85 20.49 -5.70
C PRO A 130 2.10 21.37 -5.64
N GLU A 131 2.11 22.45 -6.42
CA GLU A 131 3.20 23.45 -6.36
C GLU A 131 3.15 24.28 -5.07
N SER A 132 1.96 24.46 -4.49
CA SER A 132 1.75 25.12 -3.21
C SER A 132 1.24 24.12 -2.16
N SER A 133 1.92 24.11 -1.03
CA SER A 133 1.62 23.29 0.15
C SER A 133 1.06 24.17 1.25
N GLU A 134 0.11 23.63 2.01
CA GLU A 134 -0.24 24.22 3.31
C GLU A 134 0.88 23.95 4.31
N ALA A 135 1.07 24.83 5.29
CA ALA A 135 2.00 24.55 6.37
C ALA A 135 1.48 23.34 7.17
N PRO A 136 2.29 22.31 7.40
CA PRO A 136 1.85 21.14 8.15
C PRO A 136 1.64 21.47 9.63
N GLU A 137 0.83 20.65 10.30
CA GLU A 137 0.61 20.77 11.74
C GLU A 137 1.90 20.58 12.54
N GLU A 138 2.07 21.30 13.65
CA GLU A 138 3.30 21.25 14.46
C GLU A 138 3.61 19.83 14.98
N ALA A 139 2.59 19.04 15.30
CA ALA A 139 2.78 17.66 15.73
C ALA A 139 3.44 16.80 14.64
N PHE A 140 3.07 17.02 13.37
CA PHE A 140 3.73 16.37 12.24
C PHE A 140 5.16 16.87 12.08
N VAL A 141 5.40 18.19 12.16
CA VAL A 141 6.75 18.76 12.06
C VAL A 141 7.69 18.20 13.14
N GLN A 142 7.19 18.00 14.37
CA GLN A 142 7.98 17.37 15.44
C GLN A 142 8.38 15.94 15.11
N ARG A 143 7.48 15.14 14.51
CA ARG A 143 7.80 13.79 14.03
C ARG A 143 8.80 13.84 12.88
N LEU A 144 8.63 14.76 11.92
CA LEU A 144 9.54 14.94 10.81
C LEU A 144 10.97 15.22 11.28
N ARG A 145 11.13 16.06 12.32
CA ARG A 145 12.44 16.37 12.93
C ARG A 145 13.14 15.17 13.58
N THR A 146 12.44 14.06 13.82
CA THR A 146 13.08 12.81 14.28
C THR A 146 13.80 12.08 13.15
N ILE A 147 13.39 12.32 11.90
CA ILE A 147 14.03 11.80 10.69
C ILE A 147 15.11 12.76 10.22
N ASP A 148 14.76 14.05 10.06
CA ASP A 148 15.71 15.11 9.69
C ASP A 148 15.69 16.24 10.73
N PRO A 149 16.62 16.22 11.72
CA PRO A 149 16.74 17.28 12.71
C PRO A 149 17.10 18.65 12.12
N SER A 150 17.61 18.70 10.89
CA SER A 150 18.00 19.92 10.19
C SER A 150 16.90 20.52 9.33
N ALA A 151 15.73 19.88 9.25
CA ALA A 151 14.58 20.34 8.49
C ALA A 151 14.10 21.71 8.99
N ALA A 152 14.55 22.76 8.29
CA ALA A 152 14.13 24.14 8.51
C ALA A 152 12.81 24.46 7.79
N ASP A 153 12.50 23.71 6.74
CA ASP A 153 11.29 23.79 5.94
C ASP A 153 10.59 22.41 5.93
N ALA A 154 9.26 22.41 6.01
CA ALA A 154 8.42 21.21 5.96
C ALA A 154 7.42 21.27 4.78
N THR A 155 7.61 22.22 3.86
CA THR A 155 6.80 22.39 2.65
C THR A 155 6.79 21.11 1.83
N GLY A 156 5.59 20.57 1.56
CA GLY A 156 5.39 19.34 0.81
C GLY A 156 5.69 18.04 1.58
N ALA A 157 6.18 18.12 2.82
CA ALA A 157 6.52 16.93 3.60
C ALA A 157 5.28 16.11 3.97
N ALA A 158 4.16 16.77 4.30
CA ALA A 158 2.91 16.08 4.63
C ALA A 158 2.31 15.39 3.40
N GLU A 159 2.32 16.06 2.25
CA GLU A 159 1.87 15.50 0.98
C GLU A 159 2.71 14.29 0.56
N ALA A 160 4.03 14.36 0.70
CA ALA A 160 4.94 13.25 0.38
C ALA A 160 4.76 12.06 1.35
N TYR A 161 4.54 12.34 2.64
CA TYR A 161 4.19 11.34 3.64
C TYR A 161 2.90 10.62 3.26
N ASP A 162 1.81 11.37 3.02
CA ASP A 162 0.51 10.79 2.67
C ASP A 162 0.58 9.99 1.36
N ALA A 163 1.26 10.53 0.33
CA ALA A 163 1.49 9.82 -0.93
C ALA A 163 2.14 8.46 -0.70
N THR A 164 3.20 8.41 0.11
CA THR A 164 3.92 7.16 0.40
C THR A 164 3.02 6.15 1.13
N ILE A 165 2.19 6.59 2.08
CA ILE A 165 1.23 5.73 2.76
C ILE A 165 0.17 5.21 1.78
N ILE A 166 -0.40 6.08 0.94
CA ILE A 166 -1.43 5.70 -0.04
C ILE A 166 -0.88 4.69 -1.05
N VAL A 167 0.32 4.90 -1.58
CA VAL A 167 0.99 3.96 -2.49
C VAL A 167 1.17 2.61 -1.81
N ALA A 168 1.71 2.58 -0.59
CA ALA A 168 1.90 1.33 0.13
C ALA A 168 0.56 0.61 0.36
N LEU A 169 -0.50 1.32 0.75
CA LEU A 169 -1.83 0.72 0.90
C LEU A 169 -2.40 0.19 -0.42
N ALA A 170 -2.19 0.90 -1.53
CA ALA A 170 -2.61 0.45 -2.85
C ALA A 170 -1.87 -0.84 -3.25
N ALA A 171 -0.55 -0.89 -3.04
CA ALA A 171 0.24 -2.09 -3.30
C ALA A 171 -0.21 -3.28 -2.43
N LEU A 172 -0.49 -3.04 -1.15
CA LEU A 172 -1.01 -4.05 -0.23
C LEU A 172 -2.40 -4.56 -0.66
N ALA A 173 -3.30 -3.65 -1.03
CA ALA A 173 -4.66 -3.97 -1.44
C ALA A 173 -4.68 -4.75 -2.78
N ALA A 174 -3.80 -4.39 -3.70
CA ALA A 174 -3.60 -5.10 -4.96
C ALA A 174 -2.84 -6.44 -4.77
N ASN A 175 -2.08 -6.56 -3.68
CA ASN A 175 -1.06 -7.59 -3.50
C ASN A 175 -0.10 -7.64 -4.71
N ASP A 176 0.25 -6.46 -5.21
CA ASP A 176 1.07 -6.23 -6.41
C ASP A 176 1.59 -4.79 -6.37
N ASP A 177 2.83 -4.59 -6.80
CA ASP A 177 3.49 -3.28 -6.87
C ASP A 177 3.59 -2.73 -8.28
N GLY A 178 3.25 -3.52 -9.31
CA GLY A 178 3.27 -3.03 -10.68
C GLY A 178 2.37 -1.82 -10.87
N ALA A 179 2.87 -0.81 -11.57
CA ALA A 179 2.21 0.47 -11.75
C ALA A 179 0.76 0.40 -12.26
N ALA A 180 0.43 -0.56 -13.13
CA ALA A 180 -0.93 -0.77 -13.61
C ALA A 180 -1.87 -1.17 -12.45
N SER A 181 -1.40 -2.06 -11.57
CA SER A 181 -2.11 -2.46 -10.37
C SER A 181 -2.27 -1.29 -9.40
N LEU A 182 -1.21 -0.49 -9.19
CA LEU A 182 -1.27 0.71 -8.35
C LEU A 182 -2.32 1.71 -8.85
N ARG A 183 -2.27 2.08 -10.14
CA ARG A 183 -3.22 3.02 -10.77
C ARG A 183 -4.67 2.55 -10.61
N SER A 184 -4.91 1.26 -10.79
CA SER A 184 -6.26 0.69 -10.64
C SER A 184 -6.76 0.64 -9.20
N THR A 185 -5.86 0.77 -8.22
CA THR A 185 -6.16 0.52 -6.80
C THR A 185 -6.21 1.79 -5.96
N PHE A 186 -5.59 2.90 -6.39
CA PHE A 186 -5.56 4.16 -5.63
C PHE A 186 -6.94 4.62 -5.13
N ALA A 187 -7.96 4.59 -5.98
CA ALA A 187 -9.32 5.01 -5.59
C ALA A 187 -9.86 4.19 -4.41
N SER A 188 -9.57 2.88 -4.37
CA SER A 188 -10.08 1.96 -3.35
C SER A 188 -9.53 2.21 -1.94
N VAL A 189 -8.39 2.92 -1.83
CA VAL A 189 -7.72 3.22 -0.56
C VAL A 189 -7.95 4.66 -0.08
N ILE A 190 -8.52 5.53 -0.92
CA ILE A 190 -8.88 6.91 -0.55
C ILE A 190 -10.41 7.14 -0.49
N ASP A 191 -11.22 6.27 -1.09
CA ASP A 191 -12.69 6.44 -1.13
C ASP A 191 -13.49 5.33 -0.43
N GLY A 192 -12.83 4.32 0.17
CA GLY A 192 -13.49 3.17 0.80
C GLY A 192 -14.30 3.46 2.08
N ASP A 193 -14.99 2.44 2.60
CA ASP A 193 -15.98 2.62 3.66
C ASP A 193 -15.35 2.71 5.06
N VAL A 194 -14.26 2.00 5.30
CA VAL A 194 -13.58 1.99 6.60
C VAL A 194 -12.57 3.12 6.67
N VAL A 195 -12.88 4.14 7.46
CA VAL A 195 -11.93 5.23 7.73
C VAL A 195 -10.85 4.73 8.70
N CYS A 196 -9.60 4.97 8.35
CA CYS A 196 -8.42 4.61 9.13
C CYS A 196 -7.38 5.73 9.05
N SER A 197 -6.58 5.93 10.10
CA SER A 197 -5.69 7.10 10.24
C SER A 197 -4.20 6.75 10.17
N SER A 198 -3.87 5.47 10.07
CA SER A 198 -2.49 4.98 9.94
C SER A 198 -2.40 3.78 9.01
N TYR A 199 -1.20 3.50 8.50
CA TYR A 199 -0.95 2.32 7.67
C TYR A 199 -1.39 1.03 8.37
N GLY A 200 -1.06 0.85 9.66
CA GLY A 200 -1.38 -0.37 10.41
C GLY A 200 -2.89 -0.61 10.57
N GLU A 201 -3.66 0.45 10.85
CA GLU A 201 -5.12 0.38 10.92
C GLU A 201 -5.73 -0.01 9.57
N CYS A 202 -5.29 0.67 8.50
CA CYS A 202 -5.78 0.40 7.15
C CYS A 202 -5.39 -1.01 6.68
N ALA A 203 -4.14 -1.43 6.93
CA ALA A 203 -3.66 -2.77 6.58
C ALA A 203 -4.44 -3.88 7.30
N THR A 204 -4.82 -3.66 8.56
CA THR A 204 -5.68 -4.59 9.31
C THR A 204 -7.06 -4.71 8.66
N ALA A 205 -7.67 -3.58 8.28
CA ALA A 205 -8.95 -3.59 7.59
C ALA A 205 -8.88 -4.24 6.19
N LEU A 206 -7.78 -4.04 5.46
CA LEU A 206 -7.52 -4.69 4.16
C LEU A 206 -7.34 -6.21 4.31
N ALA A 207 -6.70 -6.67 5.40
CA ALA A 207 -6.59 -8.09 5.71
C ALA A 207 -7.97 -8.75 5.93
N ASP A 208 -8.91 -8.00 6.52
CA ASP A 208 -10.32 -8.38 6.66
C ASP A 208 -11.13 -8.27 5.34
N LYS A 209 -10.48 -7.97 4.22
CA LYS A 209 -11.10 -7.76 2.89
C LYS A 209 -12.11 -6.60 2.85
N LYS A 210 -11.91 -5.57 3.69
CA LYS A 210 -12.71 -4.33 3.66
C LYS A 210 -12.08 -3.32 2.71
N THR A 211 -12.89 -2.41 2.18
CA THR A 211 -12.40 -1.20 1.51
C THR A 211 -12.06 -0.14 2.55
N VAL A 212 -11.00 0.63 2.31
CA VAL A 212 -10.49 1.60 3.28
C VAL A 212 -10.47 3.01 2.70
N ARG A 213 -10.64 4.00 3.57
CA ARG A 213 -10.39 5.41 3.29
C ARG A 213 -9.33 5.87 4.26
N TYR A 214 -8.09 5.97 3.76
CA TYR A 214 -7.00 6.54 4.53
C TYR A 214 -7.29 8.02 4.79
N GLN A 215 -7.32 8.39 6.07
CA GLN A 215 -7.40 9.77 6.51
C GLN A 215 -6.01 10.39 6.45
N ALA A 216 -5.70 10.93 5.28
CA ALA A 216 -4.48 11.68 5.00
C ALA A 216 -4.39 12.96 5.86
N LEU A 217 -3.15 13.39 6.15
CA LEU A 217 -2.85 14.66 6.81
C LEU A 217 -3.30 15.85 5.93
N ARG A 218 -3.17 15.69 4.61
CA ARG A 218 -3.63 16.62 3.59
C ARG A 218 -4.91 16.11 2.96
N SER A 219 -5.91 16.98 2.92
CA SER A 219 -7.16 16.70 2.22
C SER A 219 -7.04 17.00 0.73
N GLY A 220 -7.97 16.48 -0.07
CA GLY A 220 -8.04 16.78 -1.50
C GLY A 220 -7.26 15.80 -2.39
N TRP A 221 -6.94 14.62 -1.87
CA TRP A 221 -6.50 13.49 -2.70
C TRP A 221 -7.60 13.06 -3.67
N SER A 222 -7.23 12.78 -4.90
CA SER A 222 -8.12 12.36 -5.97
C SER A 222 -7.37 11.51 -7.00
N VAL A 223 -8.11 10.74 -7.78
CA VAL A 223 -7.55 9.95 -8.89
C VAL A 223 -7.99 10.56 -10.22
N SER A 224 -7.07 10.77 -11.14
CA SER A 224 -7.35 11.24 -12.51
C SER A 224 -7.97 10.13 -13.37
N ASP A 225 -8.49 10.50 -14.54
CA ASP A 225 -9.14 9.56 -15.46
C ASP A 225 -8.23 8.40 -15.92
N ASP A 226 -6.90 8.62 -15.95
CA ASP A 226 -5.87 7.63 -16.28
C ASP A 226 -5.35 6.86 -15.05
N GLY A 227 -5.99 7.04 -13.89
CA GLY A 227 -5.69 6.30 -12.67
C GLY A 227 -4.51 6.86 -11.87
N GLN A 228 -4.02 8.07 -12.14
CA GLN A 228 -2.91 8.66 -11.38
C GLN A 228 -3.43 9.33 -10.11
N LEU A 229 -2.62 9.30 -9.06
CA LEU A 229 -2.96 9.94 -7.79
C LEU A 229 -2.56 11.42 -7.84
N ASN A 230 -3.42 12.30 -7.36
CA ASN A 230 -3.19 13.74 -7.32
C ASN A 230 -3.70 14.31 -6.00
N VAL A 231 -3.11 15.41 -5.53
CA VAL A 231 -3.65 16.18 -4.39
C VAL A 231 -3.86 17.64 -4.78
N ALA A 232 -4.97 18.21 -4.32
CA ALA A 232 -5.31 19.60 -4.58
C ALA A 232 -4.30 20.56 -3.92
N ALA A 233 -3.98 21.65 -4.64
CA ALA A 233 -3.18 22.74 -4.11
C ALA A 233 -3.85 23.43 -2.91
N ALA A 234 -3.03 24.01 -2.04
CA ALA A 234 -3.48 24.87 -0.95
C ALA A 234 -4.40 25.98 -1.48
N LYS A 235 -5.54 26.23 -0.82
CA LYS A 235 -6.39 27.38 -1.14
C LYS A 235 -5.78 28.63 -0.49
N ASN A 236 -5.32 29.57 -1.31
CA ASN A 236 -4.85 30.89 -0.87
C ASN A 236 -5.96 31.73 -0.24
#